data_AF-A0A0Q0U8T3-F1
#
_entry.id   AF-A0A0Q0U8T3-F1
#
_cell.length_a   1.000
_cell.length_b   1.000
_cell.length_c   1.000
_cell.angle_alpha   90.00
_cell.angle_beta   90.00
_cell.angle_gamma   90.00
#
_symmetry.space_group_name_H-M   'P 1'
#
loop_
_entity.id
_entity.type
_entity.pdbx_description
1 polymer ?
#
loop_
_entity_poly.entity_id
_entity_poly.type
_entity_poly.pdbx_seq_one_letter_code
_entity_poly.pdbx_strand_id
1 'polypeptide(L)'
;MRGKKIIVASVLVGVPAVLGGAVAVMTTSGRMVVDQQAVDVFHAHVDEQVLGYYDTVCSEITKTQGVSRDFTITAQDVVGLAPSDAAVMWKERLGEAADDLVEITRRLQQVDADAPVKVLRPDDGVEGTDFRGALVPLVQVVGDGAARVRGVVGDDRWAGVEDPVVHQEVVSEAMGVVAGIPGEVVGVLDQVVGGARVFSEATKQAVEQRSSCDSLLSPRVDQDVVFAEVVEAYGLVRRVHERFGEAMEQVEGLESLTGEDLVAARHQIAQTWSAVAETAEENRWELDQWENTREPDTPEWKAVQQVQVVAEEVARVYRDVGVWAREQESTAAQTALSVAGLQDMLNAAVEGLRDQQISEARVVTKALTMMPVPNEATREALEEEGVGNAVSG
;
A
#
# COMPACT_ATOMS: atom_id res chain seq x y z
N MET A 1 42.73 -26.50 -61.90
CA MET A 1 42.26 -27.39 -60.82
C MET A 1 43.24 -27.33 -59.65
N ARG A 2 42.91 -26.53 -58.62
CA ARG A 2 43.51 -26.61 -57.28
C ARG A 2 42.37 -26.29 -56.31
N GLY A 3 41.96 -27.29 -55.53
CA GLY A 3 40.82 -27.21 -54.63
C GLY A 3 41.07 -26.20 -53.50
N LYS A 4 40.11 -25.30 -53.30
CA LYS A 4 40.02 -24.46 -52.10
C LYS A 4 39.55 -25.36 -50.96
N LYS A 5 40.34 -25.42 -49.88
CA LYS A 5 39.96 -26.11 -48.65
C LYS A 5 38.97 -25.25 -47.88
N ILE A 6 37.76 -25.76 -47.69
CA ILE A 6 36.79 -25.26 -46.71
C ILE A 6 37.26 -25.77 -45.35
N ILE A 7 37.49 -24.85 -44.40
CA ILE A 7 37.74 -25.21 -43.00
C ILE A 7 36.41 -25.03 -42.27
N VAL A 8 35.76 -26.14 -41.92
CA VAL A 8 34.65 -26.15 -40.99
C VAL A 8 35.25 -26.25 -39.58
N ALA A 9 35.20 -25.17 -38.82
CA ALA A 9 35.58 -25.18 -37.42
C ALA A 9 34.32 -25.35 -36.57
N SER A 10 34.07 -26.56 -36.08
CA SER A 10 33.03 -26.85 -35.10
C SER A 10 33.52 -26.39 -33.72
N VAL A 11 33.04 -25.24 -33.25
CA VAL A 11 33.21 -24.85 -31.84
C VAL A 11 32.04 -25.43 -31.06
N LEU A 12 32.31 -26.51 -30.34
CA LEU A 12 31.44 -27.09 -29.32
C LEU A 12 31.47 -26.18 -28.08
N VAL A 13 30.36 -25.51 -27.80
CA VAL A 13 30.00 -25.06 -26.44
C VAL A 13 28.64 -25.69 -26.14
N GLY A 14 28.58 -26.46 -25.06
CA GLY A 14 27.44 -27.32 -24.73
C GLY A 14 26.18 -26.52 -24.36
N VAL A 15 25.14 -26.71 -25.16
CA VAL A 15 23.72 -26.48 -24.85
C VAL A 15 22.96 -27.67 -25.47
N PRO A 16 21.96 -28.29 -24.80
CA PRO A 16 21.20 -29.37 -25.42
C PRO A 16 20.42 -28.83 -26.63
N ALA A 17 20.55 -29.55 -27.74
CA ALA A 17 20.02 -29.22 -29.05
C ALA A 17 18.51 -28.94 -29.09
N VAL A 18 18.10 -27.82 -29.71
CA VAL A 18 17.06 -27.76 -30.77
C VAL A 18 17.31 -26.53 -31.67
N LEU A 19 17.43 -26.78 -32.99
CA LEU A 19 17.43 -25.89 -34.17
C LEU A 19 18.69 -25.02 -34.45
N GLY A 20 19.49 -25.49 -35.43
CA GLY A 20 20.69 -24.84 -35.93
C GLY A 20 20.44 -23.78 -36.99
N GLY A 21 20.91 -22.56 -36.73
CA GLY A 21 21.19 -21.54 -37.74
C GLY A 21 22.67 -21.55 -38.11
N ALA A 22 22.99 -21.69 -39.39
CA ALA A 22 24.37 -21.67 -39.86
C ALA A 22 24.87 -20.23 -40.00
N VAL A 23 25.85 -19.82 -39.18
CA VAL A 23 26.55 -18.54 -39.35
C VAL A 23 27.59 -18.68 -40.46
N ALA A 24 27.37 -18.01 -41.59
CA ALA A 24 28.34 -17.96 -42.69
C ALA A 24 29.33 -16.81 -42.46
N VAL A 25 30.58 -17.13 -42.09
CA VAL A 25 31.65 -16.14 -41.93
C VAL A 25 32.29 -15.85 -43.30
N MET A 26 31.93 -14.73 -43.94
CA MET A 26 32.73 -14.17 -45.03
C MET A 26 33.80 -13.24 -44.46
N THR A 27 35.06 -13.68 -44.49
CA THR A 27 36.21 -12.87 -44.10
C THR A 27 36.53 -11.85 -45.19
N THR A 28 36.21 -10.58 -44.92
CA THR A 28 37.03 -9.36 -45.14
C THR A 28 36.10 -8.13 -45.10
N SER A 29 36.12 -7.40 -43.96
CA SER A 29 35.55 -6.04 -43.79
C SER A 29 34.08 -5.80 -44.19
N GLY A 30 33.20 -6.80 -44.15
CA GLY A 30 31.76 -6.64 -44.43
C GLY A 30 30.91 -6.73 -43.18
N ARG A 31 29.91 -5.84 -43.04
CA ARG A 31 28.80 -5.99 -42.09
C ARG A 31 28.24 -7.42 -42.19
N MET A 32 28.22 -8.16 -41.08
CA MET A 32 27.46 -9.41 -41.01
C MET A 32 25.99 -9.04 -41.19
N VAL A 33 25.39 -9.50 -42.30
CA VAL A 33 23.95 -9.42 -42.49
C VAL A 33 23.36 -10.56 -41.67
N VAL A 34 22.66 -10.21 -40.60
CA VAL A 34 21.86 -11.19 -39.86
C VAL A 34 20.68 -11.59 -40.74
N ASP A 35 20.50 -12.90 -40.93
CA ASP A 35 19.38 -13.43 -41.69
C ASP A 35 18.09 -13.23 -40.89
N GLN A 36 16.97 -12.96 -41.57
CA GLN A 36 15.66 -12.73 -40.96
C GLN A 36 15.27 -13.88 -40.01
N GLN A 37 15.68 -15.12 -40.31
CA GLN A 37 15.46 -16.26 -39.40
C GLN A 37 16.16 -16.11 -38.05
N ALA A 38 17.35 -15.51 -37.99
CA ALA A 38 18.05 -15.27 -36.73
C ALA A 38 17.39 -14.13 -35.92
N VAL A 39 16.81 -13.15 -36.61
CA VAL A 39 15.99 -12.08 -36.01
C VAL A 39 14.71 -12.65 -35.41
N ASP A 40 14.01 -13.50 -36.16
CA ASP A 40 12.78 -14.14 -35.71
C ASP A 40 13.03 -15.07 -34.50
N VAL A 41 14.14 -15.85 -34.51
CA VAL A 41 14.55 -16.68 -33.37
C VAL A 41 14.89 -15.83 -32.15
N PHE A 42 15.55 -14.68 -32.32
CA PHE A 42 15.83 -13.76 -31.23
C PHE A 42 14.56 -13.13 -30.64
N HIS A 43 13.61 -12.70 -31.48
CA HIS A 43 12.34 -12.15 -31.02
C HIS A 43 11.48 -13.18 -30.27
N ALA A 44 11.61 -14.46 -30.61
CA ALA A 44 10.95 -15.57 -29.91
C ALA A 44 11.74 -16.08 -28.69
N HIS A 45 13.00 -15.67 -28.51
CA HIS A 45 13.83 -16.10 -27.40
C HIS A 45 13.51 -15.31 -26.13
N VAL A 46 13.43 -16.04 -25.02
CA VAL A 46 13.29 -15.49 -23.68
C VAL A 46 14.64 -15.56 -22.98
N ASP A 47 15.17 -14.41 -22.57
CA ASP A 47 16.44 -14.31 -21.86
C ASP A 47 16.23 -14.48 -20.35
N GLU A 48 16.56 -15.65 -19.83
CA GLU A 48 16.43 -16.00 -18.41
C GLU A 48 17.27 -15.12 -17.47
N GLN A 49 18.40 -14.56 -17.93
CA GLN A 49 19.21 -13.65 -17.11
C GLN A 49 18.50 -12.31 -16.94
N VAL A 50 17.88 -11.81 -18.01
CA VAL A 50 17.04 -10.60 -17.97
C VAL A 50 15.81 -10.84 -17.10
N LEU A 51 15.18 -12.02 -17.18
CA LEU A 51 14.08 -12.39 -16.30
C LEU A 51 14.48 -12.37 -14.83
N GLY A 52 15.59 -13.01 -14.46
CA GLY A 52 16.07 -13.04 -13.06
C GLY A 52 16.45 -11.65 -12.53
N TYR A 53 17.00 -10.79 -13.39
CA TYR A 53 17.29 -9.39 -13.05
C TYR A 53 16.00 -8.63 -12.70
N TYR A 54 15.02 -8.62 -13.61
CA TYR A 54 13.77 -7.89 -13.41
C TYR A 54 12.92 -8.48 -12.27
N ASP A 55 12.87 -9.80 -12.13
CA ASP A 55 12.17 -10.47 -11.03
C ASP A 55 12.66 -10.00 -9.65
N THR A 56 13.99 -9.87 -9.52
CA THR A 56 14.59 -9.37 -8.27
C THR A 56 14.30 -7.89 -8.08
N VAL A 57 14.45 -7.06 -9.11
CA VAL A 57 14.19 -5.62 -9.05
C VAL A 57 12.74 -5.34 -8.65
N CYS A 58 11.78 -5.96 -9.32
CA CYS A 58 10.35 -5.79 -9.02
C CYS A 58 10.00 -6.28 -7.60
N SER A 59 10.59 -7.39 -7.17
CA SER A 59 10.40 -7.92 -5.80
C SER A 59 10.89 -6.95 -4.73
N GLU A 60 12.08 -6.36 -4.92
CA GLU A 60 12.65 -5.39 -3.97
C GLU A 60 11.89 -4.04 -3.98
N ILE A 61 11.36 -3.61 -5.12
CA ILE A 61 10.45 -2.44 -5.20
C ILE A 61 9.14 -2.71 -4.45
N THR A 62 8.56 -3.90 -4.64
CA THR A 62 7.32 -4.30 -3.96
C THR A 62 7.51 -4.31 -2.44
N LYS A 63 8.68 -4.74 -1.94
CA LYS A 63 9.00 -4.64 -0.51
C LYS A 63 9.10 -3.20 -0.02
N THR A 64 9.66 -2.30 -0.85
CA THR A 64 9.72 -0.87 -0.52
C THR A 64 8.31 -0.29 -0.36
N GLN A 65 7.37 -0.67 -1.23
CA GLN A 65 5.95 -0.31 -1.08
C GLN A 65 5.32 -0.94 0.17
N GLY A 66 5.77 -2.12 0.57
CA GLY A 66 5.38 -2.80 1.81
C GLY A 66 5.67 -1.99 3.07
N VAL A 67 6.75 -1.20 3.09
CA VAL A 67 7.11 -0.33 4.23
C VAL A 67 5.99 0.67 4.55
N SER A 68 5.36 1.29 3.55
CA SER A 68 4.26 2.24 3.79
C SER A 68 3.00 1.54 4.32
N ARG A 69 2.69 0.34 3.83
CA ARG A 69 1.58 -0.48 4.34
C ARG A 69 1.81 -0.86 5.80
N ASP A 70 3.05 -1.13 6.14
CA ASP A 70 3.49 -1.52 7.46
C ASP A 70 3.30 -0.41 8.50
N PHE A 71 3.43 0.86 8.08
CA PHE A 71 3.13 2.05 8.88
C PHE A 71 1.64 2.28 9.07
N THR A 72 0.87 2.03 8.02
CA THR A 72 -0.59 2.03 8.06
C THR A 72 -1.14 1.06 9.11
N ILE A 73 -0.54 -0.12 9.24
CA ILE A 73 -0.91 -1.10 10.28
C ILE A 73 -0.56 -0.56 11.66
N THR A 74 0.64 0.00 11.85
CA THR A 74 1.03 0.62 13.12
C THR A 74 0.10 1.76 13.54
N ALA A 75 -0.36 2.58 12.60
CA ALA A 75 -1.35 3.63 12.88
C ALA A 75 -2.64 3.08 13.51
N GLN A 76 -3.04 1.85 13.17
CA GLN A 76 -4.18 1.17 13.78
C GLN A 76 -3.84 0.66 15.17
N ASP A 77 -2.71 -0.02 15.31
CA ASP A 77 -2.33 -0.66 16.58
C ASP A 77 -2.15 0.34 17.72
N VAL A 78 -1.76 1.58 17.41
CA VAL A 78 -1.58 2.65 18.40
C VAL A 78 -2.87 3.34 18.84
N VAL A 79 -3.98 3.16 18.13
CA VAL A 79 -5.26 3.79 18.49
C VAL A 79 -5.67 3.33 19.90
N GLY A 80 -5.94 4.30 20.77
CA GLY A 80 -6.33 4.07 22.17
C GLY A 80 -5.17 3.92 23.16
N LEU A 81 -3.92 3.89 22.69
CA LEU A 81 -2.74 3.84 23.56
C LEU A 81 -2.39 5.23 24.14
N ALA A 82 -1.67 5.24 25.25
CA ALA A 82 -1.05 6.46 25.75
C ALA A 82 0.02 6.95 24.74
N PRO A 83 0.26 8.27 24.61
CA PRO A 83 1.25 8.81 23.68
C PRO A 83 2.64 8.18 23.82
N SER A 84 3.05 7.84 25.05
CA SER A 84 4.34 7.19 25.33
C SER A 84 4.44 5.77 24.77
N ASP A 85 3.36 5.00 24.86
CA ASP A 85 3.32 3.61 24.38
C ASP A 85 3.21 3.59 22.85
N ALA A 86 2.39 4.47 22.29
CA ALA A 86 2.30 4.70 20.85
C ALA A 86 3.65 5.13 20.27
N ALA A 87 4.37 6.03 20.95
CA ALA A 87 5.69 6.49 20.54
C ALA A 87 6.72 5.35 20.47
N VAL A 88 6.69 4.42 21.43
CA VAL A 88 7.56 3.24 21.42
C VAL A 88 7.26 2.36 20.20
N MET A 89 5.99 2.06 19.93
CA MET A 89 5.59 1.24 18.78
C MET A 89 5.98 1.89 17.44
N TRP A 90 5.74 3.18 17.27
CA TRP A 90 6.16 3.91 16.08
C TRP A 90 7.68 3.89 15.88
N LYS A 91 8.44 4.11 16.96
CA LYS A 91 9.90 4.10 16.90
C LYS A 91 10.45 2.72 16.54
N GLU A 92 9.89 1.66 17.11
CA GLU A 92 10.23 0.28 16.75
C GLU A 92 9.95 0.04 15.26
N ARG A 93 8.78 0.47 14.77
CA ARG A 93 8.41 0.31 13.36
C ARG A 93 9.31 1.07 12.39
N LEU A 94 9.65 2.30 12.72
CA LEU A 94 10.63 3.10 11.97
C LEU A 94 12.01 2.44 11.95
N GLY A 95 12.41 1.82 13.06
CA GLY A 95 13.65 1.04 13.13
C GLY A 95 13.64 -0.14 12.15
N GLU A 96 12.57 -0.93 12.16
CA GLU A 96 12.39 -2.05 11.23
C GLU A 96 12.40 -1.59 9.77
N ALA A 97 11.65 -0.53 9.45
CA ALA A 97 11.61 0.05 8.11
C ALA A 97 12.98 0.53 7.65
N ALA A 98 13.74 1.20 8.52
CA ALA A 98 15.11 1.61 8.20
C ALA A 98 16.01 0.41 7.87
N ASP A 99 15.91 -0.67 8.63
CA ASP A 99 16.70 -1.88 8.43
C ASP A 99 16.30 -2.63 7.16
N ASP A 100 15.00 -2.70 6.86
CA ASP A 100 14.48 -3.27 5.61
C ASP A 100 14.97 -2.47 4.39
N LEU A 101 14.89 -1.14 4.43
CA LEU A 101 15.38 -0.28 3.34
C LEU A 101 16.90 -0.43 3.13
N VAL A 102 17.68 -0.60 4.20
CA VAL A 102 19.12 -0.91 4.09
C VAL A 102 19.36 -2.26 3.45
N GLU A 103 18.61 -3.29 3.83
CA GLU A 103 18.72 -4.62 3.24
C GLU A 103 18.32 -4.61 1.75
N ILE A 104 17.23 -3.90 1.40
CA ILE A 104 16.80 -3.69 0.01
C ILE A 104 17.91 -3.00 -0.79
N THR A 105 18.49 -1.92 -0.25
CA THR A 105 19.62 -1.21 -0.87
C THR A 105 20.79 -2.14 -1.14
N ARG A 106 21.17 -2.96 -0.16
CA ARG A 106 22.26 -3.94 -0.28
C ARG A 106 21.98 -4.98 -1.36
N ARG A 107 20.75 -5.48 -1.45
CA ARG A 107 20.34 -6.45 -2.47
C ARG A 107 20.36 -5.85 -3.86
N LEU A 108 19.82 -4.65 -4.05
CA LEU A 108 19.85 -3.94 -5.33
C LEU A 108 21.28 -3.67 -5.80
N GLN A 109 22.19 -3.29 -4.90
CA GLN A 109 23.62 -3.15 -5.21
C GLN A 109 24.25 -4.46 -5.67
N GLN A 110 23.91 -5.58 -5.03
CA GLN A 110 24.41 -6.89 -5.42
C GLN A 110 23.89 -7.29 -6.81
N VAL A 111 22.60 -7.09 -7.07
CA VAL A 111 22.00 -7.36 -8.40
C VAL A 111 22.67 -6.53 -9.48
N ASP A 112 22.91 -5.24 -9.23
CA ASP A 112 23.58 -4.34 -10.18
C ASP A 112 25.03 -4.76 -10.45
N ALA A 113 25.76 -5.18 -9.42
CA ALA A 113 27.14 -5.66 -9.55
C ALA A 113 27.22 -6.97 -10.36
N ASP A 114 26.29 -7.89 -10.11
CA ASP A 114 26.21 -9.19 -10.78
C ASP A 114 25.60 -9.09 -12.19
N ALA A 115 25.03 -7.92 -12.54
CA ALA A 115 24.38 -7.69 -13.82
C ALA A 115 25.35 -7.76 -15.03
N PRO A 116 24.85 -8.22 -16.19
CA PRO A 116 25.65 -8.29 -17.41
C PRO A 116 25.99 -6.90 -17.95
N VAL A 117 27.25 -6.68 -18.33
CA VAL A 117 27.75 -5.36 -18.76
C VAL A 117 27.27 -4.99 -20.18
N LYS A 118 27.01 -5.98 -21.05
CA LYS A 118 26.51 -5.78 -22.42
C LYS A 118 25.75 -7.01 -22.91
N VAL A 119 24.43 -6.88 -23.09
CA VAL A 119 23.65 -7.86 -23.87
C VAL A 119 23.69 -7.40 -25.35
N LEU A 120 24.19 -8.27 -26.23
CA LEU A 120 24.38 -7.96 -27.66
C LEU A 120 23.08 -8.13 -28.44
N ARG A 121 22.79 -7.18 -29.33
CA ARG A 121 21.71 -7.26 -30.31
C ARG A 121 22.17 -8.00 -31.58
N PRO A 122 21.32 -8.84 -32.21
CA PRO A 122 21.63 -9.42 -33.51
C PRO A 122 21.70 -8.35 -34.61
N ASP A 123 20.76 -7.41 -34.62
CA ASP A 123 20.63 -6.44 -35.70
C ASP A 123 21.45 -5.18 -35.42
N ASP A 124 22.55 -5.01 -36.14
CA ASP A 124 23.23 -3.71 -36.31
C ASP A 124 24.28 -3.34 -35.25
N GLY A 125 25.13 -4.30 -34.85
CA GLY A 125 26.48 -4.07 -34.32
C GLY A 125 26.72 -2.71 -33.63
N VAL A 126 26.62 -2.74 -32.30
CA VAL A 126 26.97 -1.67 -31.33
C VAL A 126 25.79 -0.77 -30.89
N GLU A 127 24.85 -1.35 -30.15
CA GLU A 127 24.30 -0.75 -28.92
C GLU A 127 24.12 -1.90 -27.92
N GLY A 128 25.02 -2.00 -26.93
CA GLY A 128 24.88 -2.94 -25.82
C GLY A 128 24.10 -2.25 -24.70
N THR A 129 23.09 -2.90 -24.15
CA THR A 129 22.44 -2.43 -22.92
C THR A 129 23.36 -2.67 -21.75
N ASP A 130 23.53 -1.66 -20.90
CA ASP A 130 24.35 -1.73 -19.70
C ASP A 130 23.44 -2.01 -18.51
N PHE A 131 23.22 -3.29 -18.20
CA PHE A 131 22.44 -3.66 -17.01
C PHE A 131 23.20 -3.33 -15.72
N ARG A 132 24.53 -3.25 -15.79
CA ARG A 132 25.37 -2.81 -14.68
C ARG A 132 25.36 -1.30 -14.60
N GLY A 133 25.09 -0.76 -13.43
CA GLY A 133 24.92 0.68 -13.22
C GLY A 133 23.50 1.18 -13.50
N ALA A 134 22.63 0.36 -14.10
CA ALA A 134 21.25 0.75 -14.37
C ALA A 134 20.43 0.92 -13.08
N LEU A 135 20.77 0.22 -11.98
CA LEU A 135 20.07 0.36 -10.70
C LEU A 135 20.61 1.50 -9.83
N VAL A 136 21.65 2.21 -10.24
CA VAL A 136 22.26 3.28 -9.43
C VAL A 136 21.22 4.32 -8.94
N PRO A 137 20.32 4.85 -9.79
CA PRO A 137 19.29 5.79 -9.32
C PRO A 137 18.37 5.18 -8.26
N LEU A 138 17.95 3.92 -8.45
CA LEU A 138 17.08 3.22 -7.51
C LEU A 138 17.77 2.94 -6.17
N VAL A 139 19.03 2.48 -6.21
CA VAL A 139 19.87 2.26 -5.02
C VAL A 139 20.04 3.55 -4.22
N GLN A 140 20.24 4.68 -4.90
CA GLN A 140 20.36 5.99 -4.25
C GLN A 140 19.06 6.38 -3.54
N VAL A 141 17.92 6.31 -4.23
CA VAL A 141 16.62 6.67 -3.65
C VAL A 141 16.29 5.83 -2.41
N VAL A 142 16.44 4.50 -2.49
CA VAL A 142 16.15 3.63 -1.34
C VAL A 142 17.14 3.87 -0.19
N GLY A 143 18.42 4.07 -0.50
CA GLY A 143 19.45 4.37 0.49
C GLY A 143 19.24 5.70 1.21
N ASP A 144 18.88 6.75 0.47
CA ASP A 144 18.54 8.07 1.02
C ASP A 144 17.24 8.01 1.83
N GLY A 145 16.28 7.20 1.41
CA GLY A 145 15.10 6.84 2.20
C GLY A 145 15.48 6.23 3.56
N ALA A 146 16.35 5.22 3.58
CA ALA A 146 16.82 4.59 4.81
C ALA A 146 17.52 5.59 5.75
N ALA A 147 18.34 6.49 5.20
CA ALA A 147 19.02 7.52 5.98
C ALA A 147 18.04 8.53 6.60
N ARG A 148 17.02 8.97 5.85
CA ARG A 148 15.97 9.86 6.36
C ARG A 148 15.16 9.20 7.48
N VAL A 149 14.72 7.95 7.29
CA VAL A 149 13.98 7.20 8.32
C VAL A 149 14.82 7.06 9.59
N ARG A 150 16.12 6.72 9.48
CA ARG A 150 17.02 6.67 10.65
C ARG A 150 17.18 8.01 11.35
N GLY A 151 17.18 9.11 10.60
CA GLY A 151 17.17 10.45 11.16
C GLY A 151 15.97 10.68 12.07
N VAL A 152 14.78 10.27 11.62
CA VAL A 152 13.55 10.36 12.41
C VAL A 152 13.60 9.43 13.62
N VAL A 153 14.03 8.17 13.49
CA VAL A 153 14.20 7.23 14.64
C VAL A 153 15.12 7.82 15.71
N GLY A 154 16.17 8.50 15.29
CA GLY A 154 17.16 9.14 16.14
C GLY A 154 16.72 10.46 16.78
N ASP A 155 15.52 10.95 16.47
CA ASP A 155 15.00 12.18 17.07
C ASP A 155 14.75 12.00 18.58
N ASP A 156 15.32 12.91 19.38
CA ASP A 156 15.20 12.91 20.84
C ASP A 156 13.74 13.13 21.29
N ARG A 157 12.89 13.72 20.44
CA ARG A 157 11.45 13.88 20.72
C ARG A 157 10.72 12.56 20.90
N TRP A 158 11.24 11.44 20.38
CA TRP A 158 10.66 10.12 20.69
C TRP A 158 10.85 9.71 22.15
N ALA A 159 11.80 10.30 22.88
CA ALA A 159 12.09 9.92 24.25
C ALA A 159 11.10 10.55 25.24
N GLY A 160 10.18 9.72 25.77
CA GLY A 160 9.28 10.15 26.83
C GLY A 160 8.23 11.16 26.36
N VAL A 161 7.70 10.99 25.15
CA VAL A 161 6.54 11.75 24.68
C VAL A 161 5.32 11.41 25.54
N GLU A 162 4.98 12.35 26.43
CA GLU A 162 3.73 12.31 27.21
C GLU A 162 2.67 13.27 26.62
N ASP A 163 3.11 14.23 25.81
CA ASP A 163 2.25 15.24 25.18
C ASP A 163 1.68 14.71 23.85
N PRO A 164 0.34 14.62 23.69
CA PRO A 164 -0.30 14.19 22.45
C PRO A 164 0.03 15.06 21.24
N VAL A 165 0.26 16.37 21.41
CA VAL A 165 0.60 17.28 20.31
C VAL A 165 1.99 16.95 19.79
N VAL A 166 2.97 16.79 20.69
CA VAL A 166 4.34 16.41 20.31
C VAL A 166 4.34 15.03 19.65
N HIS A 167 3.55 14.08 20.16
CA HIS A 167 3.38 12.77 19.53
C HIS A 167 2.88 12.91 18.09
N GLN A 168 1.81 13.68 17.86
CA GLN A 168 1.22 13.88 16.54
C GLN A 168 2.20 14.55 15.57
N GLU A 169 2.95 15.55 16.03
CA GLU A 169 3.97 16.23 15.20
C GLU A 169 5.05 15.25 14.74
N VAL A 170 5.60 14.46 15.66
CA VAL A 170 6.68 13.50 15.36
C VAL A 170 6.17 12.37 14.46
N VAL A 171 4.96 11.87 14.69
CA VAL A 171 4.34 10.84 13.84
C VAL A 171 4.03 11.38 12.45
N SER A 172 3.50 12.60 12.35
CA SER A 172 3.23 13.23 11.04
C SER A 172 4.51 13.41 10.23
N GLU A 173 5.61 13.81 10.85
CA GLU A 173 6.91 13.90 10.19
C GLU A 173 7.42 12.52 9.76
N ALA A 174 7.26 11.51 10.62
CA ALA A 174 7.65 10.13 10.34
C ALA A 174 6.89 9.54 9.15
N MET A 175 5.57 9.70 9.11
CA MET A 175 4.74 9.27 7.99
C MET A 175 5.14 9.99 6.71
N GLY A 176 5.36 11.31 6.76
CA GLY A 176 5.77 12.11 5.59
C GLY A 176 7.07 11.64 4.97
N VAL A 177 8.03 11.24 5.79
CA VAL A 177 9.28 10.66 5.32
C VAL A 177 9.06 9.30 4.66
N VAL A 178 8.26 8.42 5.26
CA VAL A 178 8.05 7.06 4.75
C VAL A 178 7.16 7.03 3.51
N ALA A 179 6.10 7.85 3.46
CA ALA A 179 5.14 7.92 2.37
C ALA A 179 5.76 8.44 1.05
N GLY A 180 6.78 9.29 1.13
CA GLY A 180 7.47 9.81 -0.06
C GLY A 180 8.32 8.77 -0.80
N ILE A 181 8.83 7.75 -0.10
CA ILE A 181 9.83 6.80 -0.65
C ILE A 181 9.29 6.01 -1.85
N PRO A 182 8.08 5.39 -1.80
CA PRO A 182 7.53 4.68 -2.96
C PRO A 182 7.37 5.57 -4.20
N GLY A 183 6.93 6.82 -4.03
CA GLY A 183 6.76 7.77 -5.13
C GLY A 183 8.09 8.11 -5.80
N GLU A 184 9.13 8.36 -5.01
CA GLU A 184 10.49 8.58 -5.53
C GLU A 184 11.04 7.34 -6.27
N VAL A 185 10.80 6.13 -5.73
CA VAL A 185 11.19 4.87 -6.36
C VAL A 185 10.52 4.71 -7.72
N VAL A 186 9.21 4.96 -7.81
CA VAL A 186 8.47 4.92 -9.07
C VAL A 186 8.99 5.97 -10.05
N GLY A 187 9.29 7.19 -9.57
CA GLY A 187 9.82 8.28 -10.38
C GLY A 187 11.17 7.99 -11.05
N VAL A 188 11.97 7.06 -10.54
CA VAL A 188 13.25 6.65 -11.13
C VAL A 188 13.18 5.35 -11.95
N LEU A 189 12.02 4.67 -12.00
CA LEU A 189 11.89 3.41 -12.74
C LEU A 189 12.16 3.55 -14.24
N ASP A 190 11.72 4.64 -14.86
CA ASP A 190 11.96 4.88 -16.29
C ASP A 190 13.46 5.01 -16.61
N GLN A 191 14.26 5.51 -15.67
CA GLN A 191 15.72 5.59 -15.82
C GLN A 191 16.36 4.20 -15.77
N VAL A 192 15.88 3.35 -14.85
CA VAL A 192 16.31 1.94 -14.76
C VAL A 192 15.95 1.19 -16.04
N VAL A 193 14.71 1.32 -16.51
CA VAL A 193 14.26 0.66 -17.76
C VAL A 193 15.00 1.20 -18.99
N GLY A 194 15.33 2.50 -19.00
CA GLY A 194 16.16 3.11 -20.03
C GLY A 194 17.60 2.56 -20.04
N GLY A 195 18.18 2.34 -18.87
CA GLY A 195 19.52 1.76 -18.70
C GLY A 195 19.59 0.26 -18.98
N ALA A 196 18.54 -0.49 -18.62
CA ALA A 196 18.44 -1.96 -18.68
C ALA A 196 17.42 -2.46 -19.71
N ARG A 197 17.37 -1.85 -20.90
CA ARG A 197 16.33 -2.11 -21.92
C ARG A 197 16.18 -3.60 -22.31
N VAL A 198 14.93 -4.08 -22.32
CA VAL A 198 14.54 -5.40 -22.87
C VAL A 198 14.32 -5.30 -24.38
N PHE A 199 14.86 -6.26 -25.14
CA PHE A 199 14.88 -6.19 -26.62
C PHE A 199 14.01 -7.20 -27.34
N SER A 200 13.77 -8.39 -26.78
CA SER A 200 12.86 -9.35 -27.39
C SER A 200 11.46 -9.17 -26.82
N GLU A 201 10.47 -9.15 -27.70
CA GLU A 201 9.06 -9.03 -27.32
C GLU A 201 8.65 -10.22 -26.44
N ALA A 202 9.17 -11.41 -26.71
CA ALA A 202 8.96 -12.58 -25.86
C ALA A 202 9.52 -12.40 -24.44
N THR A 203 10.73 -11.84 -24.27
CA THR A 203 11.28 -11.56 -22.92
C THR A 203 10.48 -10.46 -22.24
N LYS A 204 10.10 -9.41 -22.96
CA LYS A 204 9.30 -8.32 -22.41
C LYS A 204 7.96 -8.84 -21.87
N GLN A 205 7.24 -9.61 -22.68
CA GLN A 205 5.98 -10.26 -22.27
C GLN A 205 6.20 -11.22 -21.10
N ALA A 206 7.29 -11.98 -21.11
CA ALA A 206 7.61 -12.89 -20.01
C ALA A 206 7.91 -12.14 -18.70
N VAL A 207 8.58 -10.97 -18.75
CA VAL A 207 8.79 -10.08 -17.59
C VAL A 207 7.45 -9.54 -17.08
N GLU A 208 6.60 -9.02 -17.96
CA GLU A 208 5.28 -8.46 -17.61
C GLU A 208 4.35 -9.51 -16.98
N GLN A 209 4.48 -10.79 -17.36
CA GLN A 209 3.70 -11.90 -16.80
C GLN A 209 4.25 -12.46 -15.48
N ARG A 210 5.39 -11.97 -14.97
CA ARG A 210 5.91 -12.39 -13.66
C ARG A 210 5.06 -11.82 -12.55
N SER A 211 4.67 -12.66 -11.59
CA SER A 211 3.91 -12.23 -10.41
C SER A 211 4.60 -11.14 -9.58
N SER A 212 5.94 -11.08 -9.62
CA SER A 212 6.73 -10.05 -8.95
C SER A 212 6.64 -8.68 -9.63
N CYS A 213 6.42 -8.63 -10.94
CA CYS A 213 6.36 -7.41 -11.75
C CYS A 213 4.93 -7.03 -12.16
N ASP A 214 3.96 -7.94 -12.01
CA ASP A 214 2.56 -7.76 -12.41
C ASP A 214 1.98 -6.44 -11.86
N SER A 215 2.15 -6.15 -10.57
CA SER A 215 1.67 -4.89 -9.96
C SER A 215 2.39 -3.62 -10.44
N LEU A 216 3.56 -3.74 -11.06
CA LEU A 216 4.39 -2.60 -11.50
C LEU A 216 4.30 -2.36 -13.01
N LEU A 217 4.06 -3.42 -13.79
CA LEU A 217 4.21 -3.45 -15.25
C LEU A 217 2.94 -3.90 -16.01
N SER A 218 1.92 -4.47 -15.36
CA SER A 218 0.66 -4.82 -16.04
C SER A 218 -0.09 -3.60 -16.58
N PRO A 219 -0.99 -3.77 -17.59
CA PRO A 219 -1.74 -2.67 -18.17
C PRO A 219 -2.43 -1.89 -17.06
N ARG A 220 -1.92 -0.67 -16.85
CA ARG A 220 -2.37 0.23 -15.83
C ARG A 220 -3.83 0.53 -16.09
N VAL A 221 -4.62 0.50 -15.02
CA VAL A 221 -5.87 1.23 -14.96
C VAL A 221 -5.61 2.63 -15.53
N ASP A 222 -6.47 3.10 -16.44
CA ASP A 222 -6.30 4.40 -17.11
C ASP A 222 -6.01 5.46 -16.05
N GLN A 223 -4.84 6.10 -16.15
CA GLN A 223 -4.35 7.01 -15.11
C GLN A 223 -5.14 8.33 -15.07
N ASP A 224 -5.85 8.65 -16.13
CA ASP A 224 -6.63 9.88 -16.29
C ASP A 224 -8.10 9.71 -15.88
N VAL A 225 -8.54 8.48 -15.56
CA VAL A 225 -9.92 8.18 -15.20
C VAL A 225 -10.11 8.21 -13.69
N VAL A 226 -10.97 9.10 -13.19
CA VAL A 226 -11.35 9.11 -11.78
C VAL A 226 -12.31 7.95 -11.48
N PHE A 227 -11.99 7.18 -10.45
CA PHE A 227 -12.86 6.11 -9.94
C PHE A 227 -13.83 6.69 -8.91
N ALA A 228 -14.94 7.25 -9.41
CA ALA A 228 -15.95 7.89 -8.57
C ALA A 228 -16.46 7.00 -7.43
N GLU A 229 -16.58 5.69 -7.66
CA GLU A 229 -17.01 4.72 -6.63
C GLU A 229 -15.99 4.60 -5.48
N VAL A 230 -14.70 4.69 -5.79
CA VAL A 230 -13.63 4.69 -4.78
C VAL A 230 -13.71 5.98 -3.96
N VAL A 231 -13.83 7.14 -4.63
CA VAL A 231 -14.00 8.44 -3.97
C VAL A 231 -15.25 8.43 -3.06
N GLU A 232 -16.37 7.90 -3.56
CA GLU A 232 -17.61 7.78 -2.81
C GLU A 232 -17.46 6.90 -1.57
N ALA A 233 -16.80 5.75 -1.68
CA ALA A 233 -16.59 4.84 -0.55
C ALA A 233 -15.73 5.49 0.55
N TYR A 234 -14.65 6.16 0.15
CA TYR A 234 -13.80 6.95 1.04
C TYR A 234 -14.61 8.05 1.76
N GLY A 235 -15.39 8.82 0.99
CA GLY A 235 -16.27 9.83 1.53
C GLY A 235 -17.33 9.24 2.46
N LEU A 236 -17.87 8.06 2.14
CA LEU A 236 -18.86 7.37 2.96
C LEU A 236 -18.27 6.93 4.31
N VAL A 237 -17.13 6.24 4.30
CA VAL A 237 -16.42 5.80 5.53
C VAL A 237 -16.10 7.00 6.44
N ARG A 238 -15.66 8.13 5.86
CA ARG A 238 -15.42 9.35 6.65
C ARG A 238 -16.71 9.90 7.26
N ARG A 239 -17.78 10.04 6.46
CA ARG A 239 -19.06 10.60 6.92
C ARG A 239 -19.68 9.78 8.04
N VAL A 240 -19.64 8.44 7.95
CA VAL A 240 -20.18 7.58 9.01
C VAL A 240 -19.36 7.69 10.30
N HIS A 241 -18.03 7.82 10.19
CA HIS A 241 -17.13 8.06 11.32
C HIS A 241 -17.42 9.40 12.01
N GLU A 242 -17.54 10.49 11.24
CA GLU A 242 -17.89 11.82 11.75
C GLU A 242 -19.25 11.79 12.47
N ARG A 243 -20.28 11.20 11.84
CA ARG A 243 -21.63 11.07 12.43
C ARG A 243 -21.60 10.25 13.73
N PHE A 244 -20.79 9.20 13.78
CA PHE A 244 -20.62 8.42 14.99
C PHE A 244 -19.96 9.24 16.09
N GLY A 245 -18.90 10.01 15.78
CA GLY A 245 -18.29 10.95 16.71
C GLY A 245 -19.30 11.92 17.34
N GLU A 246 -20.16 12.54 16.52
CA GLU A 246 -21.22 13.44 16.99
C GLU A 246 -22.24 12.76 17.92
N ALA A 247 -22.61 11.50 17.64
CA ALA A 247 -23.50 10.73 18.51
C ALA A 247 -22.84 10.42 19.87
N MET A 248 -21.53 10.27 19.89
CA MET A 248 -20.76 9.87 21.07
C MET A 248 -20.47 11.06 21.99
N GLU A 249 -20.26 12.26 21.45
CA GLU A 249 -20.20 13.50 22.23
C GLU A 249 -21.47 13.73 23.08
N GLN A 250 -22.64 13.28 22.61
CA GLN A 250 -23.89 13.35 23.37
C GLN A 250 -23.89 12.46 24.62
N VAL A 251 -23.13 11.36 24.60
CA VAL A 251 -22.96 10.45 25.74
C VAL A 251 -22.01 11.06 26.77
N GLU A 252 -20.92 11.67 26.33
CA GLU A 252 -19.98 12.38 27.21
C GLU A 252 -20.66 13.54 27.96
N GLY A 253 -21.67 14.18 27.35
CA GLY A 253 -22.50 15.18 28.01
C GLY A 253 -23.32 14.69 29.22
N LEU A 254 -23.37 13.38 29.50
CA LEU A 254 -24.13 12.80 30.62
C LEU A 254 -23.39 12.79 31.97
N GLU A 255 -22.12 13.24 32.02
CA GLU A 255 -21.22 13.13 33.20
C GLU A 255 -21.71 13.83 34.48
N SER A 256 -22.70 14.73 34.43
CA SER A 256 -23.20 15.43 35.61
C SER A 256 -24.71 15.25 35.83
N LEU A 257 -25.11 14.12 36.40
CA LEU A 257 -26.48 13.95 36.90
C LEU A 257 -26.62 14.65 38.26
N THR A 258 -27.54 15.62 38.33
CA THR A 258 -27.96 16.24 39.60
C THR A 258 -29.21 15.53 40.12
N GLY A 259 -29.29 15.32 41.44
CA GLY A 259 -30.29 14.45 42.08
C GLY A 259 -31.73 14.95 42.10
N GLU A 260 -32.10 15.95 41.29
CA GLU A 260 -33.42 16.59 41.35
C GLU A 260 -34.52 15.80 40.60
N ASP A 261 -34.19 15.02 39.56
CA ASP A 261 -35.13 14.10 38.89
C ASP A 261 -34.46 12.85 38.29
N LEU A 262 -34.38 11.78 39.09
CA LEU A 262 -33.78 10.51 38.68
C LEU A 262 -34.56 9.77 37.58
N VAL A 263 -35.85 10.03 37.43
CA VAL A 263 -36.67 9.40 36.38
C VAL A 263 -36.38 10.05 35.04
N ALA A 264 -36.32 11.38 35.01
CA ALA A 264 -35.91 12.13 33.81
C ALA A 264 -34.46 11.79 33.42
N ALA A 265 -33.53 11.74 34.38
CA ALA A 265 -32.14 11.36 34.14
C ALA A 265 -32.02 9.97 33.49
N ARG A 266 -32.68 8.95 34.06
CA ARG A 266 -32.68 7.60 33.49
C ARG A 266 -33.25 7.57 32.06
N HIS A 267 -34.33 8.32 31.82
CA HIS A 267 -34.94 8.39 30.50
C HIS A 267 -34.00 9.05 29.48
N GLN A 268 -33.32 10.13 29.86
CA GLN A 268 -32.32 10.80 29.04
C GLN A 268 -31.17 9.86 28.69
N ILE A 269 -30.60 9.13 29.66
CA ILE A 269 -29.54 8.14 29.41
C ILE A 269 -30.00 7.08 28.40
N ALA A 270 -31.19 6.51 28.59
CA ALA A 270 -31.73 5.52 27.66
C ALA A 270 -31.95 6.10 26.25
N GLN A 271 -32.43 7.34 26.14
CA GLN A 271 -32.60 8.02 24.85
C GLN A 271 -31.26 8.26 24.15
N THR A 272 -30.23 8.69 24.87
CA THR A 272 -28.88 8.85 24.31
C THR A 272 -28.36 7.52 23.74
N TRP A 273 -28.49 6.42 24.48
CA TRP A 273 -28.09 5.10 23.99
C TRP A 273 -28.92 4.62 22.78
N SER A 274 -30.23 4.91 22.75
CA SER A 274 -31.06 4.63 21.57
C SER A 274 -30.58 5.42 20.35
N ALA A 275 -30.21 6.70 20.52
CA ALA A 275 -29.70 7.53 19.44
C ALA A 275 -28.36 7.02 18.89
N VAL A 276 -27.46 6.55 19.76
CA VAL A 276 -26.20 5.90 19.36
C VAL A 276 -26.49 4.61 18.57
N ALA A 277 -27.43 3.78 19.05
CA ALA A 277 -27.81 2.55 18.36
C ALA A 277 -28.43 2.81 16.98
N GLU A 278 -29.31 3.82 16.87
CA GLU A 278 -29.93 4.25 15.63
C GLU A 278 -28.88 4.79 14.65
N THR A 279 -27.96 5.64 15.11
CA THR A 279 -26.85 6.17 14.29
C THR A 279 -25.97 5.03 13.76
N ALA A 280 -25.62 4.07 14.61
CA ALA A 280 -24.82 2.92 14.19
C ALA A 280 -25.57 2.03 13.18
N GLU A 281 -26.89 1.85 13.34
CA GLU A 281 -27.71 1.13 12.37
C GLU A 281 -27.82 1.86 11.03
N GLU A 282 -28.00 3.17 11.03
CA GLU A 282 -27.99 4.01 9.83
C GLU A 282 -26.64 3.92 9.11
N ASN A 283 -25.54 4.11 9.83
CA ASN A 283 -24.18 4.01 9.29
C ASN A 283 -23.91 2.63 8.68
N ARG A 284 -24.27 1.55 9.38
CA ARG A 284 -24.17 0.19 8.87
C ARG A 284 -24.99 0.04 7.58
N TRP A 285 -26.24 0.51 7.59
CA TRP A 285 -27.12 0.37 6.44
C TRP A 285 -26.57 1.12 5.22
N GLU A 286 -26.08 2.35 5.38
CA GLU A 286 -25.46 3.11 4.29
C GLU A 286 -24.25 2.37 3.70
N LEU A 287 -23.39 1.78 4.54
CA LEU A 287 -22.25 0.97 4.09
C LEU A 287 -22.68 -0.33 3.40
N ASP A 288 -23.70 -1.03 3.94
CA ASP A 288 -24.24 -2.26 3.36
C ASP A 288 -24.96 -2.01 2.02
N GLN A 289 -25.41 -0.78 1.74
CA GLN A 289 -26.05 -0.40 0.46
C GLN A 289 -25.05 0.08 -0.60
N TRP A 290 -23.79 0.33 -0.23
CA TRP A 290 -22.78 0.71 -1.20
C TRP A 290 -22.40 -0.50 -2.05
N GLU A 291 -22.48 -0.36 -3.37
CA GLU A 291 -22.25 -1.44 -4.32
C GLU A 291 -21.27 -1.02 -5.42
N ASN A 292 -20.43 -1.95 -5.85
CA ASN A 292 -19.56 -1.77 -7.00
C ASN A 292 -20.38 -1.82 -8.30
N THR A 293 -20.56 -0.67 -8.96
CA THR A 293 -21.32 -0.54 -10.21
C THR A 293 -20.56 -0.90 -11.48
N ARG A 294 -19.27 -1.27 -11.37
CA ARG A 294 -18.44 -1.62 -12.54
C ARG A 294 -18.80 -3.00 -13.10
N GLU A 295 -18.49 -3.19 -14.38
CA GLU A 295 -18.74 -4.47 -15.05
C GLU A 295 -17.88 -5.59 -14.44
N PRO A 296 -18.48 -6.71 -13.98
CA PRO A 296 -17.75 -7.81 -13.37
C PRO A 296 -16.56 -8.31 -14.21
N ASP A 297 -15.52 -8.80 -13.53
CA ASP A 297 -14.29 -9.37 -14.13
C ASP A 297 -13.41 -8.40 -14.93
N THR A 298 -13.74 -7.11 -14.99
CA THR A 298 -12.86 -6.07 -15.54
C THR A 298 -11.74 -5.67 -14.57
N PRO A 299 -10.59 -5.14 -15.04
CA PRO A 299 -9.56 -4.56 -14.17
C PRO A 299 -10.12 -3.50 -13.22
N GLU A 300 -11.03 -2.66 -13.73
CA GLU A 300 -11.73 -1.61 -12.99
C GLU A 300 -12.60 -2.19 -11.88
N TRP A 301 -13.35 -3.26 -12.16
CA TRP A 301 -14.16 -3.93 -11.15
C TRP A 301 -13.31 -4.55 -10.05
N LYS A 302 -12.17 -5.18 -10.39
CA LYS A 302 -11.25 -5.75 -9.39
C LYS A 302 -10.66 -4.67 -8.48
N ALA A 303 -10.35 -3.49 -9.04
CA ALA A 303 -9.86 -2.36 -8.27
C ALA A 303 -10.91 -1.88 -7.25
N VAL A 304 -12.17 -1.75 -7.65
CA VAL A 304 -13.27 -1.33 -6.77
C VAL A 304 -13.72 -2.44 -5.81
N GLN A 305 -13.61 -3.72 -6.19
CA GLN A 305 -14.04 -4.85 -5.33
C GLN A 305 -13.26 -4.90 -4.02
N GLN A 306 -11.98 -4.56 -4.03
CA GLN A 306 -11.16 -4.51 -2.82
C GLN A 306 -11.64 -3.42 -1.83
N VAL A 307 -12.24 -2.34 -2.34
CA VAL A 307 -12.89 -1.30 -1.52
C VAL A 307 -14.14 -1.83 -0.81
N GLN A 308 -14.91 -2.70 -1.48
CA GLN A 308 -16.10 -3.31 -0.90
C GLN A 308 -15.80 -4.13 0.35
N VAL A 309 -14.74 -4.95 0.30
CA VAL A 309 -14.31 -5.77 1.44
C VAL A 309 -14.01 -4.90 2.66
N VAL A 310 -13.42 -3.73 2.43
CA VAL A 310 -13.10 -2.76 3.47
C VAL A 310 -14.37 -2.11 4.04
N ALA A 311 -15.31 -1.67 3.18
CA ALA A 311 -16.58 -1.09 3.61
C ALA A 311 -17.41 -2.09 4.46
N GLU A 312 -17.43 -3.37 4.08
CA GLU A 312 -18.06 -4.45 4.85
C GLU A 312 -17.43 -4.65 6.25
N GLU A 313 -16.12 -4.45 6.38
CA GLU A 313 -15.42 -4.51 7.66
C GLU A 313 -15.88 -3.36 8.58
N VAL A 314 -16.00 -2.14 8.05
CA VAL A 314 -16.52 -0.98 8.78
C VAL A 314 -17.99 -1.18 9.16
N ALA A 315 -18.82 -1.71 8.25
CA ALA A 315 -20.23 -1.99 8.52
C ALA A 315 -20.42 -2.97 9.69
N ARG A 316 -19.51 -3.96 9.81
CA ARG A 316 -19.52 -4.92 10.92
C ARG A 316 -19.29 -4.25 12.26
N VAL A 317 -18.37 -3.29 12.35
CA VAL A 317 -18.14 -2.53 13.60
C VAL A 317 -19.40 -1.79 14.01
N TYR A 318 -20.05 -1.07 13.10
CA TYR A 318 -21.28 -0.34 13.45
C TYR A 318 -22.44 -1.28 13.83
N ARG A 319 -22.48 -2.50 13.29
CA ARG A 319 -23.39 -3.52 13.79
C ARG A 319 -23.12 -3.85 15.26
N ASP A 320 -21.86 -4.07 15.62
CA ASP A 320 -21.46 -4.45 16.98
C ASP A 320 -21.70 -3.29 17.97
N VAL A 321 -21.37 -2.07 17.58
CA VAL A 321 -21.68 -0.84 18.33
C VAL A 321 -23.18 -0.69 18.56
N GLY A 322 -24.00 -0.89 17.51
CA GLY A 322 -25.45 -0.79 17.61
C GLY A 322 -26.04 -1.82 18.58
N VAL A 323 -25.53 -3.07 18.56
CA VAL A 323 -25.93 -4.11 19.53
C VAL A 323 -25.56 -3.69 20.95
N TRP A 324 -24.31 -3.25 21.17
CA TRP A 324 -23.85 -2.82 22.48
C TRP A 324 -24.64 -1.62 23.02
N ALA A 325 -24.94 -0.63 22.19
CA ALA A 325 -25.73 0.53 22.58
C ALA A 325 -27.18 0.15 22.98
N ARG A 326 -27.81 -0.81 22.29
CA ARG A 326 -29.12 -1.37 22.69
C ARG A 326 -29.06 -2.09 24.04
N GLU A 327 -27.95 -2.78 24.32
CA GLU A 327 -27.75 -3.40 25.64
C GLU A 327 -27.64 -2.35 26.75
N GLN A 328 -26.94 -1.23 26.49
CA GLN A 328 -26.86 -0.11 27.44
C GLN A 328 -28.22 0.60 27.62
N GLU A 329 -28.99 0.80 26.55
CA GLU A 329 -30.37 1.31 26.62
C GLU A 329 -31.23 0.45 27.55
N SER A 330 -31.20 -0.87 27.35
CA SER A 330 -31.94 -1.84 28.17
C SER A 330 -31.48 -1.83 29.63
N THR A 331 -30.17 -1.72 29.85
CA THR A 331 -29.56 -1.61 31.19
C THR A 331 -30.02 -0.33 31.89
N ALA A 332 -30.04 0.81 31.19
CA ALA A 332 -30.55 2.07 31.70
C ALA A 332 -32.01 1.98 32.11
N ALA A 333 -32.86 1.36 31.30
CA ALA A 333 -34.28 1.18 31.62
C ALA A 333 -34.51 0.34 32.90
N GLN A 334 -33.64 -0.64 33.16
CA GLN A 334 -33.75 -1.58 34.28
C GLN A 334 -33.02 -1.13 35.55
N THR A 335 -32.12 -0.14 35.45
CA THR A 335 -31.31 0.32 36.58
C THR A 335 -32.17 0.93 37.70
N ALA A 336 -31.82 0.62 38.94
CA ALA A 336 -32.50 1.11 40.13
C ALA A 336 -32.42 2.65 40.22
N LEU A 337 -33.54 3.30 40.54
CA LEU A 337 -33.65 4.75 40.68
C LEU A 337 -32.93 5.26 41.93
N SER A 338 -31.62 5.41 41.81
CA SER A 338 -30.74 6.01 42.81
C SER A 338 -29.60 6.72 42.09
N VAL A 339 -29.08 7.79 42.68
CA VAL A 339 -27.90 8.50 42.15
C VAL A 339 -26.72 7.53 41.97
N ALA A 340 -26.44 6.70 42.99
CA ALA A 340 -25.36 5.71 42.95
C ALA A 340 -25.56 4.66 41.83
N GLY A 341 -26.77 4.10 41.70
CA GLY A 341 -27.05 3.12 40.65
C GLY A 341 -26.92 3.69 39.23
N LEU A 342 -27.37 4.92 38.99
CA LEU A 342 -27.20 5.58 37.69
C LEU A 342 -25.74 5.95 37.42
N GLN A 343 -24.99 6.38 38.44
CA GLN A 343 -23.55 6.67 38.31
C GLN A 343 -22.72 5.42 38.05
N ASP A 344 -22.98 4.32 38.77
CA ASP A 344 -22.27 3.05 38.57
C ASP A 344 -22.48 2.52 37.14
N MET A 345 -23.72 2.61 36.65
CA MET A 345 -24.04 2.28 35.26
C MET A 345 -23.30 3.19 34.28
N LEU A 346 -23.34 4.51 34.46
CA LEU A 346 -22.66 5.46 33.56
C LEU A 346 -21.15 5.20 33.53
N ASN A 347 -20.52 4.96 34.67
CA ASN A 347 -19.09 4.66 34.74
C ASN A 347 -18.75 3.38 33.95
N ALA A 348 -19.54 2.30 34.11
CA ALA A 348 -19.35 1.06 33.36
C ALA A 348 -19.61 1.25 31.86
N ALA A 349 -20.63 2.04 31.51
CA ALA A 349 -20.96 2.32 30.12
C ALA A 349 -19.92 3.22 29.45
N VAL A 350 -19.29 4.17 30.16
CA VAL A 350 -18.21 5.03 29.65
C VAL A 350 -16.94 4.23 29.34
N GLU A 351 -16.58 3.24 30.17
CA GLU A 351 -15.45 2.35 29.86
C GLU A 351 -15.75 1.51 28.61
N GLY A 352 -16.94 0.89 28.54
CA GLY A 352 -17.36 0.16 27.35
C GLY A 352 -17.49 1.05 26.10
N LEU A 353 -17.90 2.31 26.27
CA LEU A 353 -17.99 3.31 25.21
C LEU A 353 -16.61 3.58 24.61
N ARG A 354 -15.62 3.78 25.48
CA ARG A 354 -14.24 4.01 25.08
C ARG A 354 -13.69 2.81 24.30
N ASP A 355 -14.00 1.58 24.73
CA ASP A 355 -13.61 0.38 23.99
C ASP A 355 -14.26 0.34 22.60
N GLN A 356 -15.53 0.72 22.47
CA GLN A 356 -16.21 0.81 21.18
C GLN A 356 -15.62 1.93 20.29
N GLN A 357 -15.30 3.10 20.84
CA GLN A 357 -14.61 4.19 20.12
C GLN A 357 -13.25 3.74 19.61
N ILE A 358 -12.46 3.07 20.44
CA ILE A 358 -11.15 2.56 20.04
C ILE A 358 -11.29 1.49 18.95
N SER A 359 -12.23 0.55 19.10
CA SER A 359 -12.49 -0.49 18.10
C SER A 359 -12.90 0.11 16.76
N GLU A 360 -13.82 1.09 16.77
CA GLU A 360 -14.29 1.76 15.57
C GLU A 360 -13.20 2.59 14.90
N ALA A 361 -12.48 3.41 15.67
CA ALA A 361 -11.41 4.23 15.14
C ALA A 361 -10.28 3.38 14.54
N ARG A 362 -9.99 2.20 15.10
CA ARG A 362 -9.03 1.24 14.51
C ARG A 362 -9.47 0.76 13.14
N VAL A 363 -10.72 0.31 13.02
CA VAL A 363 -11.23 -0.24 11.75
C VAL A 363 -11.41 0.85 10.70
N VAL A 364 -11.87 2.04 11.09
CA VAL A 364 -11.97 3.19 10.17
C VAL A 364 -10.58 3.66 9.73
N THR A 365 -9.63 3.79 10.65
CA THR A 365 -8.23 4.14 10.30
C THR A 365 -7.66 3.11 9.34
N LYS A 366 -7.86 1.82 9.61
CA LYS A 366 -7.48 0.73 8.71
C LYS A 366 -8.12 0.86 7.34
N ALA A 367 -9.41 1.14 7.32
CA ALA A 367 -10.16 1.26 6.10
C ALA A 367 -9.62 2.39 5.22
N LEU A 368 -9.48 3.60 5.76
CA LEU A 368 -9.03 4.76 5.00
C LEU A 368 -7.58 4.63 4.51
N THR A 369 -6.73 3.95 5.26
CA THR A 369 -5.31 3.80 4.92
C THR A 369 -5.02 2.62 3.99
N MET A 370 -5.78 1.52 4.09
CA MET A 370 -5.56 0.31 3.27
C MET A 370 -6.45 0.22 2.04
N MET A 371 -7.47 1.07 1.92
CA MET A 371 -8.35 1.08 0.77
C MET A 371 -7.53 1.45 -0.49
N PRO A 372 -7.60 0.66 -1.56
CA PRO A 372 -6.73 0.86 -2.71
C PRO A 372 -7.12 2.12 -3.48
N VAL A 373 -6.11 2.91 -3.84
CA VAL A 373 -6.26 4.05 -4.75
C VAL A 373 -5.74 3.63 -6.13
N PRO A 374 -6.63 3.43 -7.13
CA PRO A 374 -6.29 2.73 -8.37
C PRO A 374 -5.37 3.50 -9.31
N ASN A 375 -5.35 4.83 -9.23
CA ASN A 375 -4.53 5.70 -10.08
C ASN A 375 -4.37 7.11 -9.49
N GLU A 376 -3.55 7.93 -10.15
CA GLU A 376 -3.28 9.32 -9.75
C GLU A 376 -4.54 10.20 -9.81
N ALA A 377 -5.34 10.14 -10.88
CA ALA A 377 -6.54 10.97 -10.99
C ALA A 377 -7.54 10.71 -9.83
N THR A 378 -7.66 9.47 -9.37
CA THR A 378 -8.47 9.14 -8.19
C THR A 378 -7.84 9.66 -6.89
N ARG A 379 -6.50 9.63 -6.78
CA ARG A 379 -5.80 10.23 -5.63
C ARG A 379 -6.04 11.73 -5.58
N GLU A 380 -5.85 12.44 -6.69
CA GLU A 380 -6.09 13.89 -6.78
C GLU A 380 -7.55 14.22 -6.42
N ALA A 381 -8.52 13.43 -6.90
CA ALA A 381 -9.92 13.61 -6.53
C ALA A 381 -10.18 13.40 -5.02
N LEU A 382 -9.53 12.41 -4.38
CA LEU A 382 -9.59 12.20 -2.94
C LEU A 382 -8.98 13.37 -2.15
N GLU A 383 -7.88 13.94 -2.64
CA GLU A 383 -7.25 15.13 -2.05
C GLU A 383 -8.16 16.36 -2.16
N GLU A 384 -8.81 16.58 -3.30
CA GLU A 384 -9.76 17.68 -3.51
C GLU A 384 -10.98 17.59 -2.58
N GLU A 385 -11.49 16.38 -2.27
CA GLU A 385 -12.58 16.18 -1.32
C GLU A 385 -12.16 16.30 0.16
N GLY A 386 -10.87 16.57 0.42
CA GLY A 386 -10.31 16.64 1.76
C GLY A 386 -10.24 15.28 2.45
N VAL A 387 -10.31 14.18 1.68
CA VAL A 387 -10.12 12.82 2.18
C VAL A 387 -8.65 12.38 2.09
N GLY A 388 -7.87 13.05 1.22
CA GLY A 388 -6.45 12.76 0.98
C GLY A 388 -5.49 13.02 2.15
N ASN A 389 -5.87 13.74 3.21
CA ASN A 389 -4.98 13.92 4.37
C ASN A 389 -4.68 12.61 5.14
N ALA A 390 -5.43 11.53 4.89
CA ALA A 390 -5.14 10.19 5.40
C ALA A 390 -4.27 9.34 4.44
N VAL A 391 -4.03 9.82 3.20
CA VAL A 391 -3.36 9.09 2.12
C VAL A 391 -2.08 9.82 1.65
N SER A 392 -1.99 11.13 1.86
CA SER A 392 -0.87 12.00 1.47
C SER A 392 0.00 12.42 2.66
N GLY A 393 -0.14 11.71 3.79
CA GLY A 393 0.60 11.92 5.03
C GLY A 393 1.80 11.01 5.15
#